data_AF-A0A6J2XCH1-F1
#
_entry.id   AF-A0A6J2XCH1-F1
#
_cell.length_a   1.000
_cell.length_b   1.000
_cell.length_c   1.000
_cell.angle_alpha   90.00
_cell.angle_beta   90.00
_cell.angle_gamma   90.00
#
_symmetry.space_group_name_H-M   'P 1'
#
loop_
_entity.id
_entity.type
_entity.pdbx_description
1 polymer ?
#
loop_
_entity_poly.entity_id
_entity_poly.type
_entity_poly.pdbx_seq_one_letter_code
_entity_poly.pdbx_strand_id
1 'polypeptide(L)'
;MKTIEVLYLGFLICAVVQVAHSEERLTSNDDINNTINALISSLPDPLDIAPFQFQLNNSIINGSFVSSGLNISGINQTVATYIDVHTAILVGSYNVTFNLKGIDFVLNYTTDVLLGNLLPFFGNGSIKARLDNLTINIYVENHLTKLRNIKVGFSVGEKTNFEIQGLMNNDYFSELINELLSTYISRGIDFLNTNKDTIGSVISSIIQSIVDSIQDNLTLDIDHENVEGFSRTKNIWQQQLHRLI
;
A
#
# COMPACT_ATOMS: atom_id res chain seq x y z
N MET A 1 3.19 -20.79 -2.51
CA MET A 1 4.21 -20.05 -1.73
C MET A 1 4.29 -18.61 -2.26
N LYS A 2 3.23 -17.81 -2.12
CA LYS A 2 3.12 -16.46 -2.71
C LYS A 2 2.03 -15.65 -2.00
N THR A 3 2.31 -15.14 -0.80
CA THR A 3 1.39 -14.22 -0.08
C THR A 3 2.14 -13.29 0.86
N ILE A 4 3.48 -13.24 0.81
CA ILE A 4 4.25 -12.84 1.99
C ILE A 4 4.54 -11.33 2.05
N GLU A 5 4.55 -10.61 0.94
CA GLU A 5 5.05 -9.22 0.95
C GLU A 5 3.97 -8.15 0.87
N VAL A 6 2.82 -8.48 0.27
CA VAL A 6 1.61 -7.65 0.33
C VAL A 6 1.09 -7.56 1.79
N LEU A 7 1.49 -8.53 2.64
CA LEU A 7 1.25 -8.52 4.07
C LEU A 7 1.91 -7.33 4.79
N TYR A 8 2.98 -6.70 4.30
CA TYR A 8 3.73 -5.70 5.08
C TYR A 8 3.00 -4.38 5.30
N LEU A 9 2.23 -3.87 4.34
CA LEU A 9 1.46 -2.63 4.53
C LEU A 9 0.22 -2.87 5.41
N GLY A 10 -0.46 -4.00 5.20
CA GLY A 10 -1.55 -4.44 6.09
C GLY A 10 -1.03 -4.76 7.49
N PHE A 11 0.17 -5.31 7.61
CA PHE A 11 0.88 -5.54 8.87
C PHE A 11 1.29 -4.22 9.53
N LEU A 12 1.75 -3.23 8.77
CA LEU A 12 2.04 -1.90 9.29
C LEU A 12 0.77 -1.29 9.88
N ILE A 13 -0.34 -1.33 9.15
CA ILE A 13 -1.64 -0.81 9.60
C ILE A 13 -2.16 -1.61 10.82
N CYS A 14 -2.09 -2.93 10.80
CA CYS A 14 -2.47 -3.78 11.94
C CYS A 14 -1.59 -3.49 13.16
N ALA A 15 -0.27 -3.35 12.99
CA ALA A 15 0.65 -3.05 14.07
C ALA A 15 0.40 -1.64 14.63
N VAL A 16 0.21 -0.64 13.76
CA VAL A 16 -0.18 0.73 14.14
C VAL A 16 -1.46 0.69 14.97
N VAL A 17 -2.50 0.03 14.46
CA VAL A 17 -3.80 -0.02 15.15
C VAL A 17 -3.73 -0.86 16.42
N GLN A 18 -2.95 -1.93 16.48
CA GLN A 18 -2.84 -2.75 17.69
C GLN A 18 -1.98 -2.09 18.77
N VAL A 19 -0.94 -1.34 18.39
CA VAL A 19 -0.18 -0.46 19.27
C VAL A 19 -1.11 0.64 19.80
N ALA A 20 -1.87 1.30 18.93
CA ALA A 20 -2.85 2.31 19.31
C ALA A 20 -4.02 1.72 20.14
N HIS A 21 -4.42 0.46 19.92
CA HIS A 21 -5.47 -0.19 20.72
C HIS A 21 -4.96 -0.63 22.10
N SER A 22 -3.64 -0.83 22.26
CA SER A 22 -3.00 -1.08 23.57
C SER A 22 -2.89 0.17 24.45
N GLU A 23 -3.59 1.25 24.09
CA GLU A 23 -3.70 2.57 24.74
C GLU A 23 -4.04 2.58 26.23
N GLU A 24 -4.29 1.43 26.87
CA GLU A 24 -4.20 1.37 28.33
C GLU A 24 -2.77 1.57 28.86
N ARG A 25 -1.73 1.56 28.00
CA ARG A 25 -0.31 1.67 28.40
C ARG A 25 0.58 2.66 27.64
N LEU A 26 0.18 3.18 26.49
CA LEU A 26 0.98 4.15 25.74
C LEU A 26 0.42 5.55 25.98
N THR A 27 1.12 6.35 26.77
CA THR A 27 0.60 7.63 27.30
C THR A 27 0.86 8.83 26.37
N SER A 28 1.50 8.66 25.21
CA SER A 28 1.85 9.77 24.32
C SER A 28 1.86 9.40 22.84
N ASN A 29 1.45 10.34 21.97
CA ASN A 29 1.55 10.23 20.51
C ASN A 29 2.99 9.94 20.02
N ASP A 30 3.99 10.35 20.80
CA ASP A 30 5.41 10.12 20.50
C ASP A 30 5.77 8.63 20.56
N ASP A 31 5.20 7.85 21.49
CA ASP A 31 5.47 6.42 21.60
C ASP A 31 4.92 5.62 20.41
N ILE A 32 3.73 6.01 19.92
CA ILE A 32 3.10 5.41 18.75
C ILE A 32 3.93 5.74 17.50
N ASN A 33 4.30 7.01 17.31
CA ASN A 33 5.17 7.46 16.22
C ASN A 33 6.51 6.72 16.22
N ASN A 34 7.17 6.61 17.39
CA ASN A 34 8.45 5.91 17.52
C ASN A 34 8.33 4.42 17.18
N THR A 35 7.25 3.77 17.62
CA THR A 35 7.00 2.36 17.32
C THR A 35 6.80 2.13 15.82
N ILE A 36 6.06 3.01 15.16
CA ILE A 36 5.79 2.91 13.73
C ILE A 36 7.04 3.21 12.91
N ASN A 37 7.80 4.25 13.28
CA ASN A 37 9.07 4.55 12.63
C ASN A 37 10.10 3.41 12.84
N ALA A 38 10.11 2.77 14.01
CA ALA A 38 10.92 1.57 14.26
C ALA A 38 10.47 0.37 13.39
N LEU A 39 9.17 0.21 13.18
CA LEU A 39 8.63 -0.83 12.31
C LEU A 39 8.99 -0.58 10.84
N ILE A 40 8.76 0.63 10.34
CA ILE A 40 9.10 1.06 8.99
C ILE A 40 10.59 0.85 8.73
N SER A 41 11.46 1.28 9.64
CA SER A 41 12.91 1.13 9.50
C SER A 41 13.40 -0.33 9.56
N SER A 42 12.56 -1.26 10.04
CA SER A 42 12.86 -2.70 10.03
C SER A 42 12.45 -3.40 8.73
N LEU A 43 11.69 -2.72 7.85
CA LEU A 43 11.29 -3.28 6.57
C LEU A 43 12.49 -3.35 5.61
N PRO A 44 12.55 -4.39 4.76
CA PRO A 44 13.56 -4.45 3.70
C PRO A 44 13.35 -3.29 2.73
N ASP A 45 14.47 -2.71 2.27
CA ASP A 45 14.50 -1.67 1.25
C ASP A 45 15.60 -2.03 0.22
N PRO A 46 15.24 -2.41 -1.02
CA PRO A 46 13.88 -2.35 -1.55
C PRO A 46 12.94 -3.46 -1.04
N LEU A 47 11.64 -3.16 -1.03
CA LEU A 47 10.57 -4.12 -0.76
C LEU A 47 10.11 -4.76 -2.07
N ASP A 48 10.37 -6.06 -2.20
CA ASP A 48 9.84 -6.87 -3.29
C ASP A 48 8.37 -7.20 -3.04
N ILE A 49 7.57 -7.21 -4.11
CA ILE A 49 6.15 -7.53 -4.08
C ILE A 49 5.87 -8.65 -5.08
N ALA A 50 5.19 -9.69 -4.58
CA ALA A 50 4.77 -10.82 -5.39
C ALA A 50 3.95 -10.40 -6.63
N PRO A 51 4.08 -11.13 -7.75
CA PRO A 51 3.29 -10.91 -8.96
C PRO A 51 1.78 -10.89 -8.68
N PHE A 52 1.06 -9.97 -9.33
CA PHE A 52 -0.40 -9.90 -9.26
C PHE A 52 -1.02 -9.76 -10.64
N GLN A 53 -2.30 -10.11 -10.75
CA GLN A 53 -3.08 -10.02 -11.97
C GLN A 53 -4.42 -9.37 -11.68
N PHE A 54 -4.83 -8.45 -12.55
CA PHE A 54 -6.16 -7.86 -12.51
C PHE A 54 -6.87 -8.03 -13.85
N GLN A 55 -8.18 -8.17 -13.78
CA GLN A 55 -9.09 -8.10 -14.91
C GLN A 55 -9.85 -6.78 -14.83
N LEU A 56 -9.68 -5.95 -15.85
CA LEU A 56 -10.36 -4.67 -15.99
C LEU A 56 -11.63 -4.95 -16.80
N ASN A 57 -12.79 -4.84 -16.19
CA ASN A 57 -14.08 -5.15 -16.83
C ASN A 57 -15.03 -3.96 -16.69
N ASN A 58 -14.73 -2.85 -17.38
CA ASN A 58 -15.63 -1.70 -17.44
C ASN A 58 -15.79 -1.17 -18.87
N SER A 59 -16.75 -0.25 -19.08
CA SER A 59 -17.10 0.28 -20.40
C SER A 59 -16.00 1.12 -21.06
N ILE A 60 -15.06 1.63 -20.26
CA ILE A 60 -13.96 2.51 -20.70
C ILE A 60 -12.69 1.70 -20.90
N ILE A 61 -12.45 0.67 -20.09
CA ILE A 61 -11.23 -0.12 -20.08
C ILE A 61 -11.63 -1.58 -19.85
N ASN A 62 -11.32 -2.42 -20.84
CA ASN A 62 -11.61 -3.84 -20.81
C ASN A 62 -10.35 -4.65 -21.12
N GLY A 63 -9.97 -5.63 -20.29
CA GLY A 63 -8.83 -6.49 -20.56
C GLY A 63 -8.09 -6.95 -19.31
N SER A 64 -6.80 -7.27 -19.45
CA SER A 64 -6.00 -7.83 -18.37
C SER A 64 -4.66 -7.10 -18.20
N PHE A 65 -4.21 -7.05 -16.95
CA PHE A 65 -2.90 -6.55 -16.56
C PHE A 65 -2.27 -7.56 -15.61
N VAL A 66 -1.04 -7.97 -15.90
CA VAL A 66 -0.23 -8.87 -15.08
C VAL A 66 1.05 -8.14 -14.73
N SER A 67 1.40 -8.10 -13.45
CA SER A 67 2.65 -7.56 -12.96
C SER A 67 3.59 -8.67 -12.52
N SER A 68 4.90 -8.38 -12.54
CA SER A 68 5.92 -9.22 -11.91
C SER A 68 7.14 -8.40 -11.53
N GLY A 69 7.89 -8.87 -10.53
CA GLY A 69 9.10 -8.19 -10.06
C GLY A 69 8.83 -6.74 -9.65
N LEU A 70 7.68 -6.48 -9.00
CA LEU A 70 7.42 -5.17 -8.43
C LEU A 70 8.37 -4.99 -7.25
N ASN A 71 9.12 -3.90 -7.28
CA ASN A 71 10.10 -3.51 -6.29
C ASN A 71 9.82 -2.06 -5.88
N ILE A 72 9.74 -1.82 -4.58
CA ILE A 72 9.44 -0.51 -4.00
C ILE A 72 10.62 -0.07 -3.15
N SER A 73 11.31 0.98 -3.57
CA SER A 73 12.47 1.53 -2.88
C SER A 73 12.14 2.85 -2.19
N GLY A 74 12.85 3.16 -1.09
CA GLY A 74 12.72 4.43 -0.35
C GLY A 74 11.70 4.39 0.79
N ILE A 75 11.15 3.21 1.10
CA ILE A 75 10.21 3.01 2.23
C ILE A 75 10.89 3.36 3.55
N ASN A 76 12.19 3.09 3.70
CA ASN A 76 12.93 3.41 4.93
C ASN A 76 13.05 4.92 5.21
N GLN A 77 12.75 5.78 4.22
CA GLN A 77 12.73 7.24 4.35
C GLN A 77 11.36 7.77 4.77
N THR A 78 10.38 6.88 4.95
CA THR A 78 9.03 7.23 5.40
C THR A 78 9.06 7.68 6.84
N VAL A 79 8.38 8.78 7.11
CA VAL A 79 8.17 9.27 8.47
C VAL A 79 6.68 9.32 8.73
N ALA A 80 6.22 8.66 9.79
CA ALA A 80 4.89 8.89 10.32
C ALA A 80 4.89 10.27 10.99
N THR A 81 4.11 11.21 10.44
CA THR A 81 4.14 12.62 10.89
C THR A 81 2.95 12.98 11.76
N TYR A 82 1.84 12.28 11.63
CA TYR A 82 0.63 12.55 12.39
C TYR A 82 -0.16 11.28 12.60
N ILE A 83 -0.54 11.04 13.85
CA ILE A 83 -1.37 9.91 14.26
C ILE A 83 -2.38 10.46 15.24
N ASP A 84 -3.64 10.24 14.89
CA ASP A 84 -4.77 10.67 15.67
C ASP A 84 -5.63 9.46 15.97
N VAL A 85 -5.76 9.17 17.26
CA VAL A 85 -6.44 7.98 17.75
C VAL A 85 -7.65 8.42 18.56
N HIS A 86 -8.81 8.00 18.10
CA HIS A 86 -10.08 8.25 18.76
C HIS A 86 -10.66 6.92 19.21
N THR A 87 -10.40 6.54 20.46
CA THR A 87 -10.92 5.31 21.05
C THR A 87 -12.20 5.57 21.84
N ALA A 88 -13.29 4.87 21.48
CA ALA A 88 -14.46 4.68 22.33
C ALA A 88 -14.61 3.18 22.65
N ILE A 89 -15.28 2.86 23.76
CA ILE A 89 -15.29 1.53 24.42
C ILE A 89 -15.60 0.35 23.47
N LEU A 90 -16.35 0.57 22.38
CA LEU A 90 -16.71 -0.48 21.41
C LEU A 90 -16.35 -0.15 19.95
N VAL A 91 -16.02 1.11 19.67
CA VAL A 91 -15.73 1.62 18.33
C VAL A 91 -14.55 2.57 18.43
N GLY A 92 -13.47 2.26 17.73
CA GLY A 92 -12.33 3.15 17.61
C GLY A 92 -12.18 3.65 16.18
N SER A 93 -11.66 4.85 15.98
CA SER A 93 -11.16 5.29 14.70
C SER A 93 -9.71 5.75 14.81
N TYR A 94 -8.94 5.47 13.77
CA TYR A 94 -7.53 5.80 13.68
C TYR A 94 -7.33 6.57 12.39
N ASN A 95 -6.66 7.70 12.47
CA ASN A 95 -6.23 8.45 11.30
C ASN A 95 -4.70 8.59 11.34
N VAL A 96 -4.05 8.09 10.31
CA VAL A 96 -2.60 7.97 10.25
C VAL A 96 -2.12 8.62 8.97
N THR A 97 -1.26 9.62 9.09
CA THR A 97 -0.63 10.29 7.95
C THR A 97 0.85 9.92 7.86
N PHE A 98 1.22 9.30 6.75
CA PHE A 98 2.59 9.02 6.37
C PHE A 98 3.06 10.04 5.34
N ASN A 99 4.27 10.56 5.54
CA ASN A 99 4.94 11.39 4.55
C ASN A 99 6.21 10.68 4.08
N LEU A 100 6.29 10.48 2.77
CA LEU A 100 7.36 9.78 2.08
C LEU A 100 8.04 10.79 1.15
N LYS A 101 9.31 11.09 1.40
CA LYS A 101 10.05 12.11 0.62
C LYS A 101 10.17 11.72 -0.85
N GLY A 102 10.36 10.44 -1.11
CA GLY A 102 10.39 9.88 -2.45
C GLY A 102 10.28 8.37 -2.40
N ILE A 103 9.49 7.80 -3.31
CA ILE A 103 9.39 6.36 -3.49
C ILE A 103 9.63 6.05 -4.94
N ASP A 104 10.51 5.09 -5.19
CA ASP A 104 10.76 4.56 -6.52
C ASP A 104 10.06 3.21 -6.64
N PHE A 105 9.26 3.03 -7.69
CA PHE A 105 8.58 1.80 -8.06
C PHE A 105 9.18 1.30 -9.36
N VAL A 106 9.52 0.02 -9.41
CA VAL A 106 9.93 -0.66 -10.64
C VAL A 106 9.12 -1.94 -10.74
N LEU A 107 8.45 -2.18 -11.86
CA LEU A 107 7.76 -3.44 -12.11
C LEU A 107 7.85 -3.83 -13.58
N ASN A 108 7.83 -5.12 -13.85
CA ASN A 108 7.58 -5.65 -15.18
C ASN A 108 6.08 -5.89 -15.34
N TYR A 109 5.55 -5.65 -16.54
CA TYR A 109 4.14 -5.84 -16.84
C TYR A 109 3.92 -6.58 -18.15
N THR A 110 2.79 -7.28 -18.22
CA THR A 110 2.16 -7.71 -19.46
C THR A 110 0.72 -7.23 -19.42
N THR A 111 0.29 -6.51 -20.45
CA THR A 111 -1.05 -5.95 -20.53
C THR A 111 -1.66 -6.27 -21.89
N ASP A 112 -2.97 -6.49 -21.88
CA ASP A 112 -3.79 -6.59 -23.08
C ASP A 112 -5.15 -5.97 -22.75
N VAL A 113 -5.34 -4.73 -23.18
CA VAL A 113 -6.45 -3.86 -22.78
C VAL A 113 -7.04 -3.17 -23.99
N LEU A 114 -8.35 -2.97 -24.01
CA LEU A 114 -9.09 -2.18 -24.98
C LEU A 114 -9.64 -0.93 -24.30
N LEU A 115 -9.26 0.24 -24.80
CA LEU A 115 -9.81 1.53 -24.38
C LEU A 115 -11.05 1.86 -25.20
N GLY A 116 -12.17 2.15 -24.52
CA GLY A 116 -13.48 2.41 -25.10
C GLY A 116 -14.00 1.26 -25.97
N ASN A 117 -13.53 0.03 -25.75
CA ASN A 117 -13.76 -1.14 -26.62
C ASN A 117 -13.27 -0.96 -28.08
N LEU A 118 -12.40 0.02 -28.35
CA LEU A 118 -12.00 0.39 -29.71
C LEU A 118 -10.48 0.39 -29.89
N LEU A 119 -9.75 1.00 -28.95
CA LEU A 119 -8.31 1.21 -29.11
C LEU A 119 -7.54 0.14 -28.33
N PRO A 120 -6.85 -0.79 -29.01
CA PRO A 120 -6.03 -1.79 -28.33
C PRO A 120 -4.79 -1.15 -27.71
N PHE A 121 -4.53 -1.55 -26.48
CA PHE A 121 -3.44 -1.14 -25.63
C PHE A 121 -2.86 -2.42 -25.00
N PHE A 122 -1.89 -3.01 -25.69
CA PHE A 122 -1.19 -4.19 -25.24
C PHE A 122 0.30 -3.89 -25.11
N GLY A 123 1.03 -4.72 -24.37
CA GLY A 123 2.47 -4.54 -24.22
C GLY A 123 3.07 -5.51 -23.22
N ASN A 124 4.37 -5.72 -23.34
CA ASN A 124 5.17 -6.46 -22.38
C ASN A 124 6.47 -5.67 -22.16
N GLY A 125 6.69 -5.19 -20.95
CA GLY A 125 7.83 -4.33 -20.65
C GLY A 125 7.92 -3.97 -19.18
N SER A 126 8.45 -2.79 -18.89
CA SER A 126 8.62 -2.30 -17.52
C SER A 126 7.96 -0.94 -17.30
N ILE A 127 7.44 -0.73 -16.11
CA ILE A 127 7.03 0.57 -15.60
C ILE A 127 8.01 0.95 -14.49
N LYS A 128 8.54 2.17 -14.56
CA LYS A 128 9.25 2.82 -13.47
C LYS A 128 8.51 4.09 -13.08
N ALA A 129 8.37 4.34 -11.80
CA ALA A 129 7.75 5.56 -11.32
C ALA A 129 8.51 6.07 -10.10
N ARG A 130 8.81 7.36 -10.05
CA ARG A 130 9.28 8.02 -8.85
C ARG A 130 8.19 8.94 -8.36
N LEU A 131 7.58 8.62 -7.22
CA LEU A 131 6.62 9.50 -6.57
C LEU A 131 7.37 10.42 -5.62
N ASP A 132 7.34 11.72 -5.88
CA ASP A 132 7.94 12.74 -5.03
C ASP A 132 6.96 13.15 -3.93
N ASN A 133 7.43 13.36 -2.70
CA ASN A 133 6.62 13.86 -1.58
C ASN A 133 5.23 13.21 -1.46
N LEU A 134 5.19 11.87 -1.48
CA LEU A 134 3.95 11.12 -1.34
C LEU A 134 3.43 11.27 0.09
N THR A 135 2.23 11.79 0.24
CA THR A 135 1.49 11.77 1.50
C THR A 135 0.41 10.70 1.40
N ILE A 136 0.35 9.80 2.38
CA ILE A 136 -0.69 8.77 2.49
C ILE A 136 -1.47 9.03 3.78
N ASN A 137 -2.78 9.17 3.68
CA ASN A 137 -3.69 9.28 4.81
C ASN A 137 -4.50 8.00 4.89
N ILE A 138 -4.39 7.29 6.01
CA ILE A 138 -5.11 6.05 6.26
C ILE A 138 -6.07 6.29 7.41
N TYR A 139 -7.35 6.18 7.12
CA TYR A 139 -8.40 6.16 8.11
C TYR A 139 -8.88 4.73 8.30
N VAL A 140 -8.96 4.26 9.54
CA VAL A 140 -9.41 2.91 9.88
C VAL A 140 -10.45 2.99 10.98
N GLU A 141 -11.56 2.28 10.81
CA GLU A 141 -12.51 2.06 11.90
C GLU A 141 -12.26 0.68 12.50
N ASN A 142 -12.39 0.57 13.81
CA ASN A 142 -12.38 -0.70 14.51
C ASN A 142 -13.76 -0.90 15.13
N HIS A 143 -14.34 -2.07 14.89
CA HIS A 143 -15.55 -2.52 15.56
C HIS A 143 -15.28 -3.88 16.21
N LEU A 144 -15.37 -3.94 17.55
CA LEU A 144 -15.17 -5.17 18.32
C LEU A 144 -13.85 -5.91 17.97
N THR A 145 -12.73 -5.18 17.94
CA THR A 145 -11.36 -5.65 17.63
C THR A 145 -11.06 -5.94 16.15
N LYS A 146 -12.08 -5.92 15.26
CA LYS A 146 -11.87 -6.10 13.81
C LYS A 146 -11.68 -4.76 13.11
N LEU A 147 -10.71 -4.71 12.21
CA LEU A 147 -10.45 -3.54 11.39
C LEU A 147 -11.40 -3.54 10.21
N ARG A 148 -12.14 -2.44 10.08
CA ARG A 148 -13.22 -2.25 9.11
C ARG A 148 -13.07 -0.87 8.49
N ASN A 149 -13.70 -0.69 7.33
CA ASN A 149 -13.84 0.60 6.68
C ASN A 149 -12.52 1.36 6.50
N ILE A 150 -11.46 0.63 6.11
CA ILE A 150 -10.19 1.25 5.78
C ILE A 150 -10.41 2.17 4.59
N LYS A 151 -10.06 3.45 4.74
CA LYS A 151 -10.07 4.46 3.68
C LYS A 151 -8.67 5.00 3.52
N VAL A 152 -8.18 4.98 2.28
CA VAL A 152 -6.88 5.52 1.94
C VAL A 152 -7.03 6.71 1.02
N GLY A 153 -6.53 7.85 1.45
CA GLY A 153 -6.29 9.02 0.63
C GLY A 153 -4.80 9.18 0.37
N PHE A 154 -4.43 9.78 -0.75
CA PHE A 154 -3.03 10.09 -1.04
C PHE A 154 -2.91 11.39 -1.85
N SER A 155 -1.71 11.95 -1.86
CA SER A 155 -1.29 13.05 -2.73
C SER A 155 0.18 12.90 -3.09
N VAL A 156 0.56 13.33 -4.28
CA VAL A 156 1.95 13.30 -4.76
C VAL A 156 2.44 14.71 -5.09
N GLY A 157 3.74 14.92 -4.93
CA GLY A 157 4.45 16.14 -5.25
C GLY A 157 4.73 16.32 -6.75
N GLU A 158 5.10 17.55 -7.09
CA GLU A 158 5.25 18.04 -8.47
C GLU A 158 6.36 17.35 -9.26
N LYS A 159 7.38 16.79 -8.58
CA LYS A 159 8.52 16.13 -9.24
C LYS A 159 8.31 14.63 -9.48
N THR A 160 7.07 14.18 -9.43
CA THR A 160 6.71 12.80 -9.74
C THR A 160 7.04 12.51 -11.20
N ASN A 161 7.61 11.34 -11.48
CA ASN A 161 7.93 10.89 -12.84
C ASN A 161 7.39 9.48 -13.12
N PHE A 162 7.11 9.20 -14.38
CA PHE A 162 6.70 7.90 -14.87
C PHE A 162 7.46 7.60 -16.15
N GLU A 163 7.93 6.36 -16.26
CA GLU A 163 8.57 5.81 -17.44
C GLU A 163 7.92 4.46 -17.76
N ILE A 164 7.42 4.30 -18.97
CA ILE A 164 6.81 3.08 -19.48
C ILE A 164 7.60 2.62 -20.69
N GLN A 165 7.96 1.34 -20.71
CA GLN A 165 8.65 0.69 -21.82
C GLN A 165 7.87 -0.51 -22.33
N GLY A 166 8.11 -0.93 -23.57
CA GLY A 166 7.52 -2.14 -24.16
C GLY A 166 6.03 -1.99 -24.53
N LEU A 167 5.52 -0.76 -24.57
CA LEU A 167 4.14 -0.51 -24.89
C LEU A 167 3.89 -0.68 -26.39
N MET A 168 2.82 -1.39 -26.75
CA MET A 168 2.51 -1.83 -28.12
C MET A 168 3.67 -2.56 -28.80
N ASN A 169 4.62 -3.10 -28.02
CA ASN A 169 5.87 -3.69 -28.49
C ASN A 169 6.63 -2.75 -29.46
N ASN A 170 6.59 -1.44 -29.20
CA ASN A 170 7.17 -0.41 -30.05
C ASN A 170 7.92 0.63 -29.21
N ASP A 171 9.23 0.74 -29.42
CA ASP A 171 10.10 1.64 -28.65
C ASP A 171 9.75 3.11 -28.90
N TYR A 172 9.48 3.48 -30.17
CA TYR A 172 9.06 4.84 -30.51
C TYR A 172 7.74 5.23 -29.83
N PHE A 173 6.79 4.29 -29.72
CA PHE A 173 5.54 4.54 -29.02
C PHE A 173 5.77 4.70 -27.51
N SER A 174 6.69 3.92 -26.94
CA SER A 174 7.09 4.08 -25.53
C SER A 174 7.75 5.44 -25.29
N GLU A 175 8.66 5.88 -26.18
CA GLU A 175 9.27 7.22 -26.14
C GLU A 175 8.23 8.33 -26.23
N LEU A 176 7.30 8.24 -27.20
CA LEU A 176 6.22 9.21 -27.35
C LEU A 176 5.35 9.29 -26.09
N ILE A 177 4.99 8.14 -25.50
CA ILE A 177 4.20 8.12 -24.28
C ILE A 177 4.97 8.70 -23.10
N ASN A 178 6.28 8.44 -22.99
CA ASN A 178 7.12 9.05 -21.95
C ASN A 178 7.27 10.56 -22.15
N GLU A 179 7.40 11.04 -23.39
CA GLU A 179 7.42 12.47 -23.71
C GLU A 179 6.09 13.13 -23.33
N LEU A 180 4.96 12.50 -23.68
CA LEU A 180 3.64 12.96 -23.28
C LEU A 180 3.48 12.96 -21.75
N LEU A 181 3.88 11.87 -21.08
CA LEU A 181 3.81 11.75 -19.63
C LEU A 181 4.65 12.81 -18.95
N SER A 182 5.88 13.08 -19.40
CA SER A 182 6.76 14.12 -18.84
C SER A 182 6.24 15.53 -19.09
N THR A 183 5.71 15.81 -20.29
CA THR A 183 5.17 17.12 -20.69
C THR A 183 3.88 17.43 -19.94
N TYR A 184 3.04 16.42 -19.79
CA TYR A 184 1.75 16.53 -19.12
C TYR A 184 1.79 15.98 -17.71
N ILE A 185 2.96 15.79 -17.09
CA ILE A 185 3.04 15.15 -15.77
C ILE A 185 2.32 15.98 -14.72
N SER A 186 2.37 17.30 -14.84
CA SER A 186 1.58 18.23 -14.02
C SER A 186 0.09 17.96 -14.15
N ARG A 187 -0.40 17.72 -15.37
CA ARG A 187 -1.80 17.28 -15.60
C ARG A 187 -2.05 15.84 -15.17
N GLY A 188 -1.05 14.99 -15.20
CA GLY A 188 -1.09 13.63 -14.66
C GLY A 188 -1.23 13.65 -13.14
N ILE A 189 -0.52 14.55 -12.47
CA ILE A 189 -0.64 14.83 -11.04
C ILE A 189 -2.03 15.42 -10.76
N ASP A 190 -2.49 16.38 -11.57
CA ASP A 190 -3.86 16.89 -11.47
C ASP A 190 -4.88 15.76 -11.65
N PHE A 191 -4.66 14.85 -12.59
CA PHE A 191 -5.51 13.67 -12.79
C PHE A 191 -5.48 12.75 -11.57
N LEU A 192 -4.31 12.41 -11.04
CA LEU A 192 -4.18 11.58 -9.83
C LEU A 192 -4.89 12.22 -8.64
N ASN A 193 -4.68 13.52 -8.43
CA ASN A 193 -5.29 14.28 -7.35
C ASN A 193 -6.80 14.47 -7.53
N THR A 194 -7.27 14.65 -8.76
CA THR A 194 -8.71 14.75 -9.11
C THR A 194 -9.41 13.41 -8.91
N ASN A 195 -8.74 12.30 -9.22
CA ASN A 195 -9.28 10.95 -9.12
C ASN A 195 -8.85 10.22 -7.84
N LYS A 196 -8.31 10.94 -6.85
CA LYS A 196 -7.76 10.37 -5.62
C LYS A 196 -8.77 9.52 -4.86
N ASP A 197 -10.06 9.87 -4.90
CA ASP A 197 -11.12 9.13 -4.20
C ASP A 197 -11.35 7.77 -4.88
N THR A 198 -11.39 7.74 -6.22
CA THR A 198 -11.52 6.51 -7.00
C THR A 198 -10.30 5.61 -6.80
N ILE A 199 -9.09 6.14 -6.97
CA ILE A 199 -7.85 5.38 -6.78
C ILE A 199 -7.74 4.91 -5.32
N GLY A 200 -8.06 5.80 -4.38
CA GLY A 200 -8.13 5.52 -2.95
C GLY A 200 -9.08 4.38 -2.62
N SER A 201 -10.24 4.29 -3.27
CA SER A 201 -11.19 3.17 -3.07
C SER A 201 -10.63 1.81 -3.51
N VAL A 202 -9.86 1.78 -4.61
CA VAL A 202 -9.18 0.58 -5.09
C VAL A 202 -8.09 0.16 -4.10
N ILE A 203 -7.23 1.09 -3.70
CA ILE A 203 -6.17 0.85 -2.71
C ILE A 203 -6.77 0.39 -1.38
N SER A 204 -7.85 1.03 -0.94
CA SER A 204 -8.58 0.68 0.29
C SER A 204 -9.11 -0.74 0.25
N SER A 205 -9.69 -1.17 -0.87
CA SER A 205 -10.21 -2.54 -1.04
C SER A 205 -9.09 -3.58 -1.00
N ILE A 206 -7.94 -3.26 -1.61
CA ILE A 206 -6.74 -4.10 -1.55
C ILE A 206 -6.26 -4.22 -0.11
N ILE A 207 -6.09 -3.10 0.60
CA ILE A 207 -5.64 -3.07 2.00
C ILE A 207 -6.61 -3.79 2.93
N GLN A 208 -7.92 -3.58 2.77
CA GLN A 208 -8.94 -4.27 3.56
C GLN A 208 -8.84 -5.80 3.37
N SER A 209 -8.68 -6.26 2.13
CA SER A 209 -8.53 -7.70 1.84
C SER A 209 -7.29 -8.30 2.51
N ILE A 210 -6.19 -7.53 2.57
CA ILE A 210 -4.94 -7.94 3.25
C ILE A 210 -5.17 -8.02 4.75
N VAL A 211 -5.76 -6.97 5.33
CA VAL A 211 -6.04 -6.90 6.77
C VAL A 211 -6.98 -8.02 7.20
N ASP A 212 -8.07 -8.27 6.47
CA ASP A 212 -8.98 -9.38 6.75
C ASP A 212 -8.25 -10.73 6.71
N SER A 213 -7.38 -10.95 5.70
CA SER A 213 -6.57 -12.17 5.61
C SER A 213 -5.61 -12.35 6.79
N ILE A 214 -5.03 -11.26 7.31
CA ILE A 214 -4.17 -11.31 8.50
C ILE A 214 -5.00 -11.60 9.75
N GLN A 215 -6.12 -10.90 9.94
CA GLN A 215 -6.97 -11.06 11.11
C GLN A 215 -7.57 -12.47 11.22
N ASP A 216 -8.02 -13.04 10.10
CA ASP A 216 -8.55 -14.40 10.08
C ASP A 216 -7.49 -15.44 10.47
N ASN A 217 -6.22 -15.24 10.08
CA ASN A 217 -5.12 -16.11 10.49
C ASN A 217 -4.75 -15.95 11.97
N LEU A 218 -4.84 -14.73 12.53
CA LEU A 218 -4.55 -14.48 13.95
C LEU A 218 -5.63 -15.01 14.89
N THR A 219 -6.89 -15.01 14.45
CA THR A 219 -8.01 -15.48 15.28
C THR A 219 -7.92 -17.00 15.55
N LEU A 220 -7.21 -17.74 14.69
CA LEU A 220 -7.01 -19.19 14.83
C LEU A 220 -6.00 -19.58 15.93
N ASP A 221 -5.16 -18.66 16.41
CA ASP A 221 -4.11 -18.94 17.41
C ASP A 221 -4.49 -18.53 18.85
N ILE A 222 -5.61 -17.82 19.06
CA ILE A 222 -5.99 -17.27 20.38
C ILE A 222 -6.90 -18.23 21.19
N ASP A 223 -7.44 -19.29 20.57
CA ASP A 223 -8.32 -20.25 21.26
C ASP A 223 -7.60 -21.21 22.24
N HIS A 224 -6.27 -21.09 22.42
CA HIS A 224 -5.53 -21.83 23.45
C HIS A 224 -4.48 -20.97 24.18
N GLU A 225 -4.71 -20.75 25.48
CA GLU A 225 -3.81 -20.24 26.54
C GLU A 225 -3.64 -18.72 26.78
N ASN A 226 -4.19 -18.31 27.93
CA ASN A 226 -3.72 -17.35 28.94
C ASN A 226 -2.96 -16.06 28.57
N VAL A 227 -3.44 -15.01 29.26
CA VAL A 227 -3.08 -13.59 29.28
C VAL A 227 -1.59 -13.34 29.62
N GLU A 228 -0.70 -13.47 28.63
CA GLU A 228 0.65 -12.84 28.58
C GLU A 228 0.88 -12.19 27.20
N GLY A 229 -0.16 -11.53 26.68
CA GLY A 229 -0.36 -11.20 25.27
C GLY A 229 0.37 -9.98 24.69
N PHE A 230 1.58 -9.63 25.14
CA PHE A 230 2.38 -8.59 24.45
C PHE A 230 3.80 -9.05 24.11
N SER A 231 4.51 -9.64 25.08
CA SER A 231 5.84 -10.23 24.84
C SER A 231 5.75 -11.51 23.99
N ARG A 232 4.66 -12.27 24.12
CA ARG A 232 4.38 -13.42 23.24
C ARG A 232 3.99 -12.99 21.85
N THR A 233 3.14 -11.99 21.69
CA THR A 233 2.76 -11.46 20.36
C THR A 233 3.99 -10.94 19.65
N LYS A 234 4.85 -10.14 20.29
CA LYS A 234 6.13 -9.71 19.70
C LYS A 234 6.99 -10.89 19.23
N ASN A 235 7.10 -11.97 20.01
CA ASN A 235 7.85 -13.17 19.65
C ASN A 235 7.18 -14.00 18.54
N ILE A 236 5.85 -14.13 18.55
CA ILE A 236 5.06 -14.80 17.50
C ILE A 236 5.17 -14.00 16.20
N TRP A 237 5.09 -12.67 16.27
CA TRP A 237 5.29 -11.76 15.15
C TRP A 237 6.70 -11.84 14.58
N GLN A 238 7.73 -11.84 15.43
CA GLN A 238 9.12 -12.01 14.99
C GLN A 238 9.38 -13.40 14.42
N GLN A 239 8.80 -14.46 14.99
CA GLN A 239 8.91 -15.83 14.48
C GLN A 239 8.14 -16.02 13.17
N GLN A 240 6.99 -15.40 13.00
CA GLN A 240 6.26 -15.43 11.74
C GLN A 240 7.01 -14.61 10.68
N LEU A 241 7.53 -13.42 10.99
CA LEU A 241 8.43 -12.69 10.08
C LEU A 241 9.63 -13.55 9.67
N HIS A 242 10.28 -14.26 10.60
CA HIS A 242 11.42 -15.14 10.32
C HIS A 242 11.07 -16.41 9.53
N ARG A 243 9.81 -16.84 9.53
CA ARG A 243 9.32 -17.97 8.72
C ARG A 243 8.84 -17.52 7.33
N LEU A 244 8.66 -16.22 7.17
CA LEU A 244 8.13 -15.58 5.97
C LEU A 244 9.26 -15.04 5.07
N ILE A 245 10.38 -14.60 5.66
CA ILE A 245 11.67 -14.34 4.98
C ILE A 245 12.38 -15.66 4.68
#